data_AF-A0A3D4ZYX9-F1
#
_entry.id   AF-A0A3D4ZYX9-F1
#
_cell.length_a   1.000
_cell.length_b   1.000
_cell.length_c   1.000
_cell.angle_alpha   90.00
_cell.angle_beta   90.00
_cell.angle_gamma   90.00
#
_symmetry.space_group_name_H-M   'P 1'
#
loop_
_entity.id
_entity.type
_entity.pdbx_description
1 polymer ?
#
loop_
_entity_poly.entity_id
_entity_poly.type
_entity_poly.pdbx_seq_one_letter_code
_entity_poly.pdbx_strand_id
1 'polypeptide(L)' 'MFAEFDKNSDGRLTKDELPERFADRMMRADANGDGAITKEELEQARRNRRERGGDGPPRGGGE' A
#
# COMPACT_ATOMS: atom_id res chain seq x y z
N MET A 1 7.57 -8.98 3.14
CA MET A 1 6.93 -7.80 3.75
C MET A 1 5.40 -7.85 3.72
N PHE A 2 4.68 -7.78 2.59
CA PHE A 2 3.20 -7.87 2.64
C PHE A 2 2.70 -9.21 3.23
N ALA A 3 3.24 -10.32 2.73
CA ALA A 3 2.93 -11.68 3.20
C ALA A 3 3.35 -11.97 4.66
N GLU A 4 4.12 -11.08 5.29
CA GLU A 4 4.60 -11.26 6.68
C GLU A 4 3.60 -10.74 7.70
N PHE A 5 2.72 -9.84 7.26
CA PHE A 5 1.63 -9.28 8.06
C PHE A 5 0.29 -9.93 7.72
N ASP A 6 0.16 -10.51 6.52
CA ASP A 6 -1.02 -11.25 6.05
C ASP A 6 -1.05 -12.64 6.71
N LYS A 7 -1.64 -12.70 7.90
CA LYS A 7 -1.67 -13.93 8.72
C LYS A 7 -2.63 -14.96 8.16
N ASN A 8 -3.72 -14.50 7.54
CA ASN A 8 -4.72 -15.37 6.94
C ASN A 8 -4.39 -15.75 5.50
N SER A 9 -3.39 -15.12 4.87
CA SER A 9 -2.98 -15.35 3.48
C SER A 9 -4.12 -15.14 2.48
N ASP A 10 -5.02 -14.21 2.78
CA ASP A 10 -6.13 -13.81 1.88
C ASP A 10 -5.66 -12.81 0.81
N GLY A 11 -4.42 -12.30 0.91
CA GLY A 11 -3.90 -11.28 0.02
C GLY A 11 -4.38 -9.88 0.39
N ARG A 12 -4.82 -9.70 1.64
CA ARG A 12 -5.34 -8.45 2.21
C ARG A 12 -4.74 -8.26 3.60
N LEU A 13 -4.55 -7.02 4.02
CA LEU A 13 -4.15 -6.68 5.37
C LEU A 13 -5.30 -6.00 6.08
N THR A 14 -5.79 -6.59 7.17
CA THR A 14 -6.90 -6.02 7.96
C THR A 14 -6.43 -5.36 9.25
N LYS A 15 -7.27 -4.49 9.85
CA LYS A 15 -7.00 -3.84 11.15
C LYS A 15 -6.73 -4.84 12.29
N ASP A 16 -7.21 -6.07 12.17
CA ASP A 16 -6.99 -7.13 13.16
C ASP A 16 -5.59 -7.77 13.01
N GLU A 17 -5.06 -7.76 11.78
CA GLU A 17 -3.74 -8.30 11.44
C GLU A 17 -2.61 -7.29 11.60
N LEU A 18 -2.92 -5.99 11.54
CA LEU A 18 -1.97 -4.91 11.78
C LEU A 18 -2.15 -4.27 13.17
N PRO A 19 -1.06 -3.97 13.88
CA PRO A 19 -1.15 -3.25 15.16
C PRO A 19 -1.65 -1.80 14.94
N GLU A 20 -2.36 -1.22 15.92
CA GLU A 20 -3.00 0.12 15.84
C GLU A 20 -2.10 1.25 15.31
N ARG A 21 -0.80 1.17 15.56
CA ARG A 21 0.22 2.09 15.04
C ARG A 21 0.31 2.12 13.50
N PHE A 22 -0.19 1.08 12.84
CA PHE A 22 -0.34 1.00 11.39
C PHE A 22 -1.74 1.39 10.91
N ALA A 23 -2.72 1.61 11.79
CA ALA A 23 -4.07 2.02 11.40
C ALA A 23 -4.08 3.37 10.67
N ASP A 24 -3.28 4.34 11.12
CA ASP A 24 -3.14 5.65 10.44
C ASP A 24 -2.52 5.50 9.04
N ARG A 25 -1.52 4.62 8.91
CA ARG A 25 -0.92 4.29 7.61
C ARG A 25 -1.87 3.51 6.73
N MET A 26 -2.70 2.65 7.32
CA MET A 26 -3.73 1.91 6.62
C MET A 26 -4.74 2.87 6.02
N MET A 27 -5.26 3.81 6.80
CA MET A 27 -6.26 4.79 6.35
C MET A 27 -5.78 5.64 5.15
N ARG A 28 -4.46 5.80 4.98
CA ARG A 28 -3.89 6.51 3.82
C ARG A 28 -3.75 5.65 2.56
N ALA A 29 -3.82 4.33 2.69
CA ALA A 29 -3.62 3.39 1.60
C ALA A 29 -4.88 2.55 1.29
N ASP A 30 -5.78 2.42 2.27
CA ASP A 30 -7.16 1.97 2.15
C ASP A 30 -7.96 3.07 1.44
N ALA A 31 -8.18 2.88 0.14
CA ALA A 31 -8.84 3.86 -0.70
C ALA A 31 -10.35 3.68 -0.69
N ASN A 32 -10.82 2.45 -0.44
CA ASN A 32 -12.24 2.13 -0.36
C ASN A 32 -12.84 2.35 1.04
N GLY A 33 -12.01 2.42 2.08
CA GLY A 33 -12.42 2.67 3.47
C GLY A 33 -13.01 1.44 4.17
N ASP A 34 -12.74 0.24 3.67
CA ASP A 34 -13.27 -1.01 4.23
C ASP A 34 -12.50 -1.46 5.48
N GLY A 35 -11.38 -0.81 5.80
CA GLY A 35 -10.50 -1.16 6.91
C GLY A 35 -9.56 -2.32 6.60
N ALA A 36 -9.37 -2.63 5.31
CA ALA A 36 -8.43 -3.60 4.82
C ALA A 36 -7.69 -3.04 3.60
N ILE A 37 -6.39 -3.35 3.48
CA ILE A 37 -5.60 -3.00 2.30
C ILE A 37 -5.45 -4.24 1.45
N THR A 38 -6.05 -4.19 0.26
CA THR A 38 -5.84 -5.22 -0.76
C THR A 38 -4.59 -4.97 -1.59
N LYS A 39 -4.13 -6.00 -2.30
CA LYS A 39 -3.04 -5.88 -3.27
C LYS A 39 -3.32 -4.84 -4.36
N GLU A 40 -4.57 -4.76 -4.82
CA GLU A 40 -5.02 -3.76 -5.80
C GLU A 40 -4.94 -2.34 -5.24
N GLU A 41 -5.38 -2.12 -4.00
CA GLU A 41 -5.27 -0.81 -3.36
C GLU A 41 -3.82 -0.42 -3.09
N LEU A 42 -2.97 -1.38 -2.74
CA LEU A 42 -1.55 -1.15 -2.62
C LEU A 42 -0.94 -0.75 -3.97
N GLU A 43 -1.32 -1.40 -5.07
CA GLU A 43 -0.89 -1.03 -6.43
C GLU A 43 -1.39 0.35 -6.84
N GLN A 44 -2.66 0.66 -6.61
CA GLN A 44 -3.26 1.98 -6.84
C GLN A 44 -2.51 3.06 -6.05
N ALA A 45 -2.31 2.84 -4.74
CA ALA A 45 -1.58 3.75 -3.86
C ALA A 45 -0.12 3.92 -4.31
N ARG A 46 0.52 2.85 -4.79
CA ARG A 46 1.91 2.89 -5.29
C ARG A 46 2.01 3.64 -6.61
N ARG A 47 1.01 3.50 -7.49
CA ARG A 47 0.90 4.26 -8.74
C ARG A 47 0.73 5.75 -8.45
N ASN A 48 -0.16 6.10 -7.52
CA ASN A 48 -0.43 7.47 -7.11
C ASN A 48 0.76 8.12 -6.39
N ARG A 49 1.57 7.33 -5.66
CA ARG A 49 2.78 7.81 -4.98
C ARG A 49 3.93 8.09 -5.95
N ARG A 50 4.03 7.31 -7.03
CA ARG A 50 5.00 7.49 -8.13
C ARG A 50 4.85 8.84 -8.84
N GLU A 51 3.66 9.44 -8.78
CA GLU A 51 3.37 10.72 -9.40
C GLU A 51 3.64 11.93 -8.49
N ARG A 52 3.87 11.73 -7.18
CA ARG A 52 3.99 12.85 -6.21
C ARG A 52 5.18 12.79 -5.25
N GLY A 53 5.96 11.71 -5.21
CA GLY A 53 7.16 11.63 -4.35
C GLY A 53 8.16 10.61 -4.87
N GLY A 54 9.37 11.07 -5.15
CA GLY A 54 10.40 10.32 -5.87
C GLY A 54 10.77 8.96 -5.27
N ASP A 55 10.39 7.90 -5.97
CA ASP A 55 11.17 6.67 -6.14
C ASP A 55 10.86 6.10 -7.54
N GLY A 56 11.49 6.70 -8.53
CA GLY A 56 11.54 6.16 -9.89
C GLY A 56 13.01 6.01 -10.26
N PRO A 57 13.44 4.92 -10.93
CA PRO A 57 14.73 4.96 -11.61
C PRO A 57 14.74 6.18 -12.53
N PRO A 58 15.86 6.91 -12.67
CA PRO A 58 15.90 8.13 -13.45
C PRO A 58 15.42 7.81 -14.87
N ARG A 59 14.28 8.40 -15.24
CA ARG A 59 13.97 8.62 -16.64
C ARG A 59 14.89 9.74 -17.11
N GLY A 60 16.11 9.37 -17.48
CA GLY A 60 16.91 10.15 -18.41
C GLY A 60 16.38 9.86 -19.82
N GLY A 61 15.65 10.81 -20.38
CA GLY A 61 15.54 10.98 -21.83
C GLY A 61 16.63 11.96 -22.31
N GLY A 62 16.94 11.88 -23.61
CA GLY A 62 17.94 12.67 -24.35
C GLY A 62 19.13 11.78 -24.72
N GLU A 63 19.47 11.51 -25.97
CA GLU A 63 19.26 12.19 -27.25
C GLU A 63 18.85 11.23 -28.38
#